data_AF-A0A8K0M1I6-F1
#
_entry.id   AF-A0A8K0M1I6-F1
#
_cell.length_a   1.000
_cell.length_b   1.000
_cell.length_c   1.000
_cell.angle_alpha   90.00
_cell.angle_beta   90.00
_cell.angle_gamma   90.00
#
_symmetry.space_group_name_H-M   'P 1'
#
loop_
_entity.id
_entity.type
_entity.pdbx_description
1 polymer ?
#
loop_
_entity_poly.entity_id
_entity_poly.type
_entity_poly.pdbx_seq_one_letter_code
_entity_poly.pdbx_strand_id
1 'polypeptide(L)'
;MRDVPADVRATWPDPDYDSPVRRGSTLIVVETCLVSLALLTLLARMYVRLVVVKACGPDDWIMVVAMAFTVGVTVCVVLLDQLYGWNVHIWDLSTAEAVKGRQVSLAAQTLFLFSSGLPKVSILVTYSRIAPKSVWLLRATRFLIVWVTMLICIFGGG
;
A
#
# COMPACT_ATOMS: atom_id res chain seq x y z
N MET A 1 -0.27 14.23 14.00
CA MET A 1 -0.92 13.50 15.11
C MET A 1 -1.49 14.55 16.03
N ARG A 2 -2.63 14.30 16.67
CA ARG A 2 -3.12 15.21 17.72
C ARG A 2 -2.11 15.14 18.86
N ASP A 3 -1.60 16.28 19.31
CA ASP A 3 -0.69 16.30 20.45
C ASP A 3 -1.38 15.67 21.65
N VAL A 4 -0.67 14.75 22.30
CA VAL A 4 -1.22 14.08 23.48
C VAL A 4 -1.37 15.12 24.59
N PRO A 5 -2.56 15.26 25.19
CA PRO A 5 -2.79 16.16 26.31
C PRO A 5 -1.73 15.97 27.41
N ALA A 6 -1.30 17.06 28.03
CA ALA A 6 -0.18 17.03 28.99
C ALA A 6 -0.49 16.16 30.23
N ASP A 7 -1.75 16.12 30.64
CA ASP A 7 -2.29 15.26 31.70
C ASP A 7 -2.09 13.77 31.40
N VAL A 8 -2.26 13.35 30.15
CA VAL A 8 -2.05 11.95 29.74
C VAL A 8 -0.56 11.61 29.65
N ARG A 9 0.26 12.57 29.20
CA ARG A 9 1.72 12.42 29.11
C ARG A 9 2.38 12.24 30.48
N ALA A 10 1.84 12.89 31.50
CA ALA A 10 2.32 12.79 32.88
C ALA A 10 2.09 11.40 33.50
N THR A 11 1.16 10.61 32.95
CA THR A 11 0.85 9.24 33.42
C THR A 11 1.76 8.18 32.78
N TRP A 12 2.64 8.55 31.84
CA TRP A 12 3.50 7.59 31.15
C TRP A 12 4.64 7.10 32.05
N PRO A 13 5.05 5.83 31.93
CA PRO A 13 6.24 5.32 32.61
C PRO A 13 7.51 6.01 32.08
N ASP A 14 8.58 5.96 32.87
CA ASP A 14 9.89 6.48 32.45
C ASP A 14 10.33 5.79 31.15
N PRO A 15 10.76 6.55 30.13
CA PRO A 15 11.11 5.99 28.84
C PRO A 15 12.42 5.19 28.90
N ASP A 16 12.39 3.97 28.37
CA ASP A 16 13.56 3.11 28.24
C ASP A 16 14.03 3.11 26.79
N TYR A 17 15.06 3.92 26.52
CA TYR A 17 15.67 4.02 25.19
C TYR A 17 16.69 2.92 24.91
N ASP A 18 17.20 2.24 25.94
CA ASP A 18 18.30 1.28 25.82
C ASP A 18 17.78 -0.15 25.59
N SER A 19 16.64 -0.52 26.18
CA SER A 19 16.05 -1.86 26.04
C SER A 19 14.51 -1.86 25.99
N PRO A 20 13.90 -1.15 25.02
CA PRO A 20 12.45 -1.01 24.94
C PRO A 20 11.74 -2.33 24.68
N VAL A 21 10.56 -2.48 25.28
CA VAL A 21 9.66 -3.61 25.00
C VAL A 21 9.13 -3.49 23.57
N ARG A 22 9.57 -4.40 22.70
CA ARG A 22 9.11 -4.49 21.31
C ARG A 22 7.85 -5.35 21.22
N ARG A 23 6.89 -4.95 20.39
CA ARG A 23 5.80 -5.86 19.99
C ARG A 23 6.41 -6.95 19.06
N GLY A 24 5.71 -8.07 18.93
CA GLY A 24 6.23 -9.19 18.16
C GLY A 24 6.34 -8.88 16.65
N SER A 25 7.05 -9.74 15.91
CA SER A 25 7.19 -9.66 14.45
C SER A 25 5.91 -10.04 13.67
N THR A 26 4.76 -10.08 14.33
CA THR A 26 3.47 -10.50 13.74
C THR A 26 3.13 -9.68 12.50
N LEU A 27 3.43 -8.37 12.52
CA LEU A 27 3.15 -7.47 11.40
C LEU A 27 3.89 -7.90 10.13
N ILE A 28 5.20 -8.15 10.23
CA ILE A 28 6.04 -8.60 9.11
C ILE A 28 5.57 -9.96 8.58
N VAL A 29 5.24 -10.89 9.48
CA VAL A 29 4.76 -12.22 9.07
C VAL A 29 3.47 -12.12 8.26
N VAL A 30 2.49 -11.36 8.75
CA VAL A 30 1.21 -11.20 8.05
C VAL A 30 1.42 -10.51 6.70
N GLU A 31 2.22 -9.46 6.66
CA GLU A 31 2.49 -8.69 5.44
C GLU A 31 3.20 -9.54 4.38
N THR A 32 4.27 -10.25 4.75
CA THR A 32 5.00 -11.13 3.83
C THR A 32 4.13 -12.26 3.29
N CYS A 33 3.25 -12.85 4.11
CA CYS A 33 2.28 -13.83 3.64
C CYS A 33 1.30 -13.25 2.62
N LEU A 34 0.74 -12.05 2.89
CA LEU A 34 -0.23 -11.41 1.99
C LEU A 34 0.41 -10.98 0.66
N VAL A 35 1.63 -10.44 0.69
CA VAL A 35 2.36 -10.06 -0.53
C VAL A 35 2.73 -11.28 -1.36
N SER A 36 3.11 -12.39 -0.70
CA SER A 36 3.38 -13.66 -1.39
C SER A 36 2.12 -14.19 -2.07
N LEU A 37 0.98 -14.14 -1.39
CA LEU A 37 -0.31 -14.53 -1.98
C LEU A 37 -0.69 -13.62 -3.15
N ALA A 38 -0.50 -12.30 -3.01
CA ALA A 38 -0.74 -11.34 -4.08
C ALA A 38 0.14 -11.65 -5.31
N LEU A 39 1.43 -11.94 -5.11
CA LEU A 39 2.35 -12.32 -6.18
C LEU A 39 1.88 -13.59 -6.90
N LEU A 40 1.48 -14.64 -6.16
CA LEU A 40 0.95 -15.87 -6.74
C LEU A 40 -0.29 -15.60 -7.60
N THR A 41 -1.21 -14.74 -7.14
CA THR A 41 -2.41 -14.39 -7.90
C THR A 41 -2.07 -13.61 -9.18
N LEU A 42 -1.06 -12.74 -9.14
CA LEU A 42 -0.56 -12.02 -10.32
C LEU A 42 0.08 -12.99 -11.32
N LEU A 43 0.92 -13.91 -10.86
CA LEU A 43 1.55 -14.91 -11.72
C LEU A 43 0.50 -15.81 -12.38
N ALA A 44 -0.51 -16.25 -11.64
CA ALA A 44 -1.63 -17.00 -12.20
C ALA A 44 -2.39 -16.18 -13.25
N ARG A 45 -2.65 -14.89 -13.00
CA ARG A 45 -3.27 -13.98 -13.97
C ARG A 45 -2.43 -13.86 -15.24
N MET A 46 -1.13 -13.62 -15.12
CA MET A 46 -0.20 -13.50 -16.24
C MET A 46 -0.14 -14.81 -17.04
N TYR A 47 -0.11 -15.96 -16.36
CA TYR A 47 -0.12 -17.28 -17.01
C TYR A 47 -1.38 -17.48 -17.86
N VAL A 48 -2.57 -17.22 -17.30
CA VAL A 48 -3.83 -17.34 -18.05
C VAL A 48 -3.84 -16.38 -19.25
N ARG A 49 -3.36 -15.15 -19.09
CA ARG A 49 -3.40 -14.14 -20.16
C ARG A 49 -2.40 -14.41 -21.28
N LEU A 50 -1.17 -14.81 -20.94
CA LEU A 50 -0.10 -15.07 -21.90
C LEU A 50 -0.23 -16.44 -22.56
N VAL A 51 -0.56 -17.48 -21.80
CA VAL A 51 -0.51 -18.87 -22.27
C VAL A 51 -1.88 -19.37 -22.74
N VAL A 52 -2.94 -19.13 -21.95
CA VAL A 52 -4.28 -19.68 -22.23
C VAL A 52 -5.05 -18.79 -23.21
N VAL A 53 -5.22 -17.52 -22.89
CA VAL A 53 -5.99 -16.55 -23.70
C VAL A 53 -5.14 -15.99 -24.84
N LYS A 54 -3.81 -15.97 -24.70
CA LYS A 54 -2.85 -15.40 -25.66
C LYS A 54 -3.18 -13.96 -26.07
N ALA A 55 -3.72 -13.18 -25.13
CA ALA A 55 -4.08 -11.79 -25.34
C ALA A 55 -3.48 -10.94 -24.23
N CYS A 56 -2.28 -10.42 -24.47
CA CYS A 56 -1.62 -9.49 -23.57
C CYS A 56 -2.21 -8.08 -23.81
N GLY A 57 -2.82 -7.52 -22.78
CA GLY A 57 -3.34 -6.16 -22.81
C GLY A 57 -2.41 -5.17 -22.09
N PRO A 58 -2.56 -3.86 -22.34
CA PRO A 58 -1.97 -2.83 -21.47
C PRO A 58 -2.41 -2.97 -20.01
N ASP A 59 -3.56 -3.60 -19.78
CA ASP A 59 -4.07 -4.05 -18.48
C ASP A 59 -3.06 -4.85 -17.65
N ASP A 60 -2.38 -5.81 -18.28
CA ASP A 60 -1.49 -6.75 -17.60
C ASP A 60 -0.23 -6.01 -17.11
N TRP A 61 0.28 -5.07 -17.91
CA TRP A 61 1.39 -4.19 -17.51
C TRP A 61 1.03 -3.27 -16.35
N ILE A 62 -0.21 -2.76 -16.31
CA ILE A 62 -0.70 -1.93 -15.18
C ILE A 62 -0.68 -2.76 -13.88
N MET A 63 -1.06 -4.04 -13.93
CA MET A 63 -1.01 -4.93 -12.77
C MET A 63 0.43 -5.23 -12.31
N VAL A 64 1.36 -5.42 -13.24
CA VAL A 64 2.78 -5.61 -12.90
C VAL A 64 3.35 -4.37 -12.22
N VAL A 65 3.04 -3.18 -12.74
CA VAL A 65 3.43 -1.91 -12.11
C VAL A 65 2.79 -1.75 -10.73
N ALA A 66 1.51 -2.10 -10.57
CA ALA A 66 0.85 -2.10 -9.27
C ALA A 66 1.55 -3.01 -8.25
N MET A 67 2.03 -4.18 -8.69
CA MET A 67 2.78 -5.09 -7.84
C MET A 67 4.12 -4.50 -7.42
N ALA A 68 4.83 -3.81 -8.32
CA ALA A 68 6.07 -3.12 -7.96
C ALA A 68 5.85 -2.07 -6.86
N PHE A 69 4.75 -1.31 -6.92
CA PHE A 69 4.37 -0.39 -5.85
C PHE A 69 4.03 -1.11 -4.54
N THR A 70 3.37 -2.27 -4.63
CA THR A 70 3.03 -3.11 -3.45
C THR A 70 4.29 -3.60 -2.74
N VAL A 71 5.31 -4.02 -3.49
CA VAL A 71 6.63 -4.37 -2.95
C VAL A 71 7.28 -3.14 -2.30
N GLY A 72 7.17 -1.96 -2.92
CA GLY A 72 7.65 -0.70 -2.35
C GLY A 72 7.02 -0.39 -0.98
N VAL A 73 5.69 -0.55 -0.86
CA VAL A 73 4.98 -0.40 0.43
C VAL A 73 5.53 -1.39 1.46
N THR A 74 5.71 -2.65 1.06
CA THR A 74 6.23 -3.71 1.94
C THR A 74 7.61 -3.36 2.50
N VAL A 75 8.50 -2.86 1.64
CA VAL A 75 9.82 -2.41 2.07
C VAL A 75 9.73 -1.25 3.06
N CYS A 76 8.85 -0.26 2.81
CA CYS A 76 8.65 0.84 3.75
C CYS A 76 8.14 0.36 5.12
N VAL A 77 7.23 -0.61 5.16
CA VAL A 77 6.68 -1.15 6.41
C VAL A 77 7.74 -1.93 7.18
N VAL A 78 8.55 -2.76 6.50
CA VAL A 78 9.69 -3.46 7.13
C VAL A 78 10.70 -2.46 7.70
N LEU A 79 11.01 -1.38 6.96
CA LEU A 79 11.88 -0.32 7.46
C LEU A 79 11.31 0.38 8.70
N LEU A 80 10.00 0.64 8.74
CA LEU A 80 9.31 1.24 9.88
C LEU A 80 9.42 0.36 11.13
N ASP A 81 9.15 -0.93 10.97
CA ASP A 81 9.18 -1.90 12.07
C ASP A 81 10.60 -2.09 12.63
N GLN A 82 11.59 -2.25 11.76
CA GLN A 82 12.95 -2.64 12.15
C GLN A 82 13.84 -1.47 12.55
N LEU A 83 13.73 -0.32 11.87
CA LEU A 83 14.68 0.80 12.02
C LEU A 83 14.09 2.05 12.65
N TYR A 84 12.76 2.24 12.62
CA TYR A 84 12.13 3.47 13.10
C TYR A 84 11.21 3.26 14.29
N GLY A 85 11.38 2.14 14.99
CA GLY A 85 10.73 1.89 16.27
C GLY A 85 9.19 1.89 16.21
N TRP A 86 8.58 1.54 15.08
CA TRP A 86 7.13 1.32 15.01
C TRP A 86 6.66 0.12 15.84
N ASN A 87 7.63 -0.68 16.28
CA ASN A 87 7.43 -1.82 17.13
C ASN A 87 7.59 -1.50 18.64
N VAL A 88 7.90 -0.26 19.03
CA VAL A 88 8.02 0.15 20.45
C VAL A 88 6.95 1.16 20.85
N HIS A 89 6.80 1.39 22.15
CA HIS A 89 5.86 2.39 22.65
C HIS A 89 6.34 3.83 22.36
N ILE A 90 5.39 4.76 22.28
CA ILE A 90 5.67 6.14 21.84
C ILE A 90 6.58 6.91 22.80
N TRP A 91 6.61 6.54 24.08
CA TRP A 91 7.48 7.14 25.09
C TRP A 91 8.93 6.64 24.95
N ASP A 92 9.13 5.39 24.54
CA ASP A 92 10.44 4.77 24.31
C ASP A 92 11.08 5.14 22.96
N LEU A 93 10.38 5.92 22.13
CA LEU A 93 10.83 6.29 20.79
C LEU A 93 11.60 7.62 20.83
N SER A 94 12.81 7.66 20.26
CA SER A 94 13.54 8.91 20.17
C SER A 94 12.85 9.89 19.20
N THR A 95 12.98 11.19 19.46
CA THR A 95 12.37 12.23 18.60
C THR A 95 12.89 12.17 17.16
N ALA A 96 14.16 11.82 16.97
CA ALA A 96 14.78 11.67 15.65
C ALA A 96 14.19 10.46 14.87
N GLU A 97 13.97 9.33 15.54
CA GLU A 97 13.33 8.16 14.95
C GLU A 97 11.86 8.42 14.64
N ALA A 98 11.15 9.13 15.51
CA ALA A 98 9.76 9.52 15.29
C ALA A 98 9.59 10.38 14.02
N VAL A 99 10.50 11.35 13.78
CA VAL A 99 10.47 12.20 12.58
C VAL A 99 10.77 11.39 11.32
N LYS A 100 11.82 10.54 11.33
CA LYS A 100 12.16 9.70 10.18
C LYS A 100 11.08 8.66 9.89
N GLY A 101 10.56 8.00 10.92
CA GLY A 101 9.43 7.08 10.80
C GLY A 101 8.18 7.77 10.24
N ARG A 102 7.95 9.04 10.57
CA ARG A 102 6.86 9.82 9.98
C ARG A 102 7.05 10.04 8.48
N GLN A 103 8.26 10.40 8.05
CA GLN A 103 8.56 10.61 6.62
C GLN A 103 8.37 9.33 5.82
N VAL A 104 8.87 8.19 6.32
CA VAL A 104 8.72 6.89 5.66
C VAL A 104 7.25 6.43 5.66
N SER A 105 6.49 6.70 6.73
CA SER A 105 5.06 6.42 6.76
C SER A 105 4.27 7.22 5.72
N LEU A 106 4.62 8.49 5.49
CA LEU A 106 4.02 9.29 4.42
C LEU A 106 4.38 8.73 3.04
N ALA A 107 5.62 8.32 2.82
CA ALA A 107 6.03 7.64 1.58
C ALA A 107 5.29 6.31 1.37
N ALA A 108 5.08 5.52 2.44
CA ALA A 108 4.31 4.28 2.36
C ALA A 108 2.85 4.54 1.96
N GLN A 109 2.24 5.60 2.51
CA GLN A 109 0.86 5.99 2.18
C GLN A 109 0.73 6.42 0.72
N THR A 110 1.68 7.18 0.18
CA THR A 110 1.64 7.59 -1.24
C THR A 110 1.80 6.37 -2.15
N LEU A 111 2.76 5.48 -1.86
CA LEU A 111 2.94 4.23 -2.62
C LEU A 111 1.69 3.33 -2.54
N PHE A 112 1.00 3.29 -1.40
CA PHE A 112 -0.21 2.52 -1.20
C PHE A 112 -1.38 3.01 -2.09
N LEU A 113 -1.47 4.31 -2.37
CA LEU A 113 -2.48 4.83 -3.31
C LEU A 113 -2.29 4.25 -4.71
N PHE A 114 -1.05 4.17 -5.19
CA PHE A 114 -0.75 3.55 -6.49
C PHE A 114 -0.98 2.03 -6.45
N SER A 115 -0.48 1.36 -5.41
CA SER A 115 -0.63 -0.10 -5.22
C SER A 115 -2.11 -0.54 -5.18
N SER A 116 -2.98 0.22 -4.50
CA SER A 116 -4.41 -0.12 -4.38
C SER A 116 -5.28 0.42 -5.52
N GLY A 117 -4.84 1.48 -6.19
CA GLY A 117 -5.58 2.15 -7.25
C GLY A 117 -5.39 1.52 -8.63
N LEU A 118 -4.15 1.20 -9.00
CA LEU A 118 -3.81 0.62 -10.31
C LEU A 118 -4.51 -0.73 -10.59
N PRO A 119 -4.69 -1.65 -9.62
CA PRO A 119 -5.45 -2.89 -9.85
C PRO A 119 -6.91 -2.64 -10.18
N LYS A 120 -7.53 -1.61 -9.57
CA LYS A 120 -8.92 -1.24 -9.90
C LYS A 120 -9.02 -0.75 -11.33
N VAL A 121 -8.06 0.08 -11.77
CA VAL A 121 -7.99 0.54 -13.17
C VAL A 121 -7.81 -0.64 -14.13
N SER A 122 -6.94 -1.59 -13.81
CA SER A 122 -6.78 -2.82 -14.58
C SER A 122 -8.12 -3.58 -14.71
N ILE A 123 -8.74 -3.95 -13.59
CA ILE A 123 -10.01 -4.70 -13.60
C ILE A 123 -11.06 -3.98 -14.46
N LEU A 124 -11.13 -2.65 -14.37
CA LEU A 124 -12.09 -1.83 -15.10
C LEU A 124 -11.79 -1.78 -16.61
N VAL A 125 -10.52 -1.70 -17.01
CA VAL A 125 -10.09 -1.82 -18.41
C VAL A 125 -10.39 -3.22 -18.95
N THR A 126 -10.12 -4.27 -18.17
CA THR A 126 -10.47 -5.65 -18.51
C THR A 126 -11.98 -5.80 -18.73
N TYR A 127 -12.78 -5.28 -17.79
CA TYR A 127 -14.24 -5.33 -17.86
C TYR A 127 -14.76 -4.62 -19.12
N SER A 128 -14.19 -3.46 -19.46
CA SER A 128 -14.56 -2.70 -20.65
C SER A 128 -14.34 -3.44 -21.98
N ARG A 129 -13.42 -4.42 -22.01
CA ARG A 129 -13.13 -5.24 -23.20
C ARG A 129 -14.09 -6.42 -23.34
N ILE A 130 -14.56 -6.97 -22.22
CA ILE A 130 -15.39 -8.18 -22.19
C ILE A 130 -16.89 -7.82 -22.21
N ALA A 131 -17.28 -6.70 -21.59
CA ALA A 131 -18.67 -6.30 -21.48
C ALA A 131 -19.29 -6.00 -22.86
N PRO A 132 -20.60 -6.33 -23.07
CA PRO A 132 -21.31 -5.93 -24.28
C PRO A 132 -21.26 -4.41 -24.44
N LYS A 133 -21.21 -3.91 -25.68
CA LYS A 133 -21.02 -2.49 -26.06
C LYS A 133 -22.22 -1.58 -25.70
N SER A 134 -22.78 -1.73 -24.51
CA SER A 134 -23.76 -0.80 -23.96
C SER A 134 -23.07 0.54 -23.69
N VAL A 135 -23.56 1.58 -24.37
CA VAL A 135 -23.02 2.95 -24.29
C VAL A 135 -23.00 3.50 -22.86
N TRP A 136 -23.93 3.06 -22.00
CA TRP A 136 -23.99 3.46 -20.59
C TRP A 136 -22.85 2.82 -19.77
N LEU A 137 -22.62 1.52 -19.93
CA LEU A 137 -21.56 0.79 -19.22
C LEU A 137 -20.16 1.32 -19.60
N LEU A 138 -19.94 1.64 -20.87
CA LEU A 138 -18.68 2.21 -21.34
C LEU A 138 -18.44 3.62 -20.76
N ARG A 139 -19.49 4.43 -20.63
CA ARG A 139 -19.39 5.78 -20.06
C ARG A 139 -19.13 5.74 -18.55
N ALA A 140 -19.81 4.85 -17.82
CA ALA A 140 -19.59 4.63 -16.39
C ALA A 140 -18.17 4.11 -16.10
N THR A 141 -17.69 3.15 -16.90
CA THR A 141 -16.33 2.61 -16.81
C THR A 141 -15.28 3.71 -17.02
N ARG A 142 -15.42 4.53 -18.08
CA ARG A 142 -14.49 5.64 -18.35
C ARG A 142 -14.49 6.68 -17.23
N PHE A 143 -15.67 7.02 -16.71
CA PHE A 143 -15.79 7.95 -15.58
C PHE A 143 -15.09 7.42 -14.33
N LEU A 144 -15.29 6.15 -13.99
CA LEU A 144 -14.64 5.50 -12.85
C LEU A 144 -13.11 5.41 -13.01
N ILE A 145 -12.60 5.15 -14.23
CA ILE A 145 -11.15 5.20 -14.49
C ILE A 145 -10.61 6.61 -14.22
N VAL A 146 -11.23 7.64 -14.80
CA VAL A 146 -10.81 9.04 -14.62
C VAL A 146 -10.87 9.45 -13.15
N TRP A 147 -11.92 9.05 -12.43
CA TRP A 147 -12.06 9.30 -11.00
C TRP A 147 -10.96 8.63 -10.18
N VAL A 148 -10.68 7.35 -10.40
CA VAL A 148 -9.63 6.63 -9.68
C VAL A 148 -8.26 7.26 -9.98
N THR A 149 -7.97 7.59 -11.23
CA THR A 149 -6.70 8.26 -11.58
C THR A 149 -6.59 9.66 -10.98
N MET A 150 -7.69 10.43 -10.97
CA MET A 150 -7.71 11.76 -10.35
C MET A 150 -7.47 11.68 -8.84
N LEU A 151 -8.10 10.73 -8.15
CA LEU A 151 -7.86 10.52 -6.72
C LEU A 151 -6.41 10.14 -6.45
N ILE A 152 -5.83 9.25 -7.26
CA ILE A 152 -4.42 8.88 -7.13
C ILE A 152 -3.52 10.12 -7.34
N CYS A 153 -3.80 10.97 -8.32
CA CYS A 153 -3.01 12.18 -8.56
C CYS A 153 -3.18 13.23 -7.44
N ILE A 154 -4.40 13.44 -6.96
CA ILE A 154 -4.70 14.42 -5.90
C ILE A 154 -4.06 14.01 -4.58
N PHE A 155 -4.18 12.73 -4.20
CA PHE A 155 -3.64 12.23 -2.94
C PHE A 155 -2.15 11.83 -3.03
N GLY A 156 -1.63 11.54 -4.23
CA GLY A 156 -0.24 11.17 -4.45
C GLY A 156 0.70 12.35 -4.74
N GLY A 157 0.17 13.51 -5.14
CA GLY A 157 0.94 14.71 -5.47
C GLY A 157 0.79 15.88 -4.48
N GLY A 158 0.16 15.65 -3.32
CA GLY A 158 -0.06 16.64 -2.26
C GLY A 158 1.01 16.65 -1.17
#